data_AF-A0A0G4L2G6-F1
#
_entry.id   AF-A0A0G4L2G6-F1
#
_cell.length_a   1.000
_cell.length_b   1.000
_cell.length_c   1.000
_cell.angle_alpha   90.00
_cell.angle_beta   90.00
_cell.angle_gamma   90.00
#
_symmetry.space_group_name_H-M   'P 1'
#
loop_
_entity.id
_entity.type
_entity.pdbx_description
1 polymer ?
#
loop_
_entity_poly.entity_id
_entity_poly.type
_entity_poly.pdbx_seq_one_letter_code
_entity_poly.pdbx_strand_id
1 'polypeptide(L)'
;MAARKDEEKWTATPSAVSLPSESFLPHAVPQAPPATRRRTVMTLLQMALFYTLAVAVMGAHLSLFQYLDGTPVRSTRLTQSIENAMASFMALVAELLLVSGVSIAYTQLLWRFFRQKTLSAFVIDKLVSLPDSPWDLARPRVIISAIGPWLAALVCVLMPLAGMFPPGCLTVEFRNSIVPVTLSAVPTLNISYWGPGNYRGFVDHALFDLNADLDFINVQPKLTTLARTVLAQGEPVAPPTPCSGPCTYDMQFDGPSFECKQVNATKYTLFKPCTDVVFKAKSQSVRDGLLIRNNSVRLSWHTERNDEEACRNSTLRTMDCSVKLATYNVKMTNEENGTRIFNTKVTGEREFWDDENPVPLRFYDYFYDRESGNLMDEAVNQTQLHKLYANTQAYAIREAAVQALVGDVRRFSDGGGDTRTALLWPNMTYVVGSPYIGMTDRFNPQVSLTPETVQKYLQDIVISTLSLNPKNKPLWTNGPDIPALEGGATYIFDSKLQFFLPYGVCLLVAALVYIHGIWAMWKNGQPAGKSLLQFATAVSTSKTLQDTCSSRTEGDAFENIKEIKLRYGVGRSFDSAGSIIYVTGFGTVDEVDCTK
;
A
#
# COMPACT_ATOMS: atom_id res chain seq x y z
N MET A 1 -93.55 33.87 7.81
CA MET A 1 -92.07 33.76 7.79
C MET A 1 -91.61 34.09 6.39
N ALA A 2 -90.80 35.14 6.28
CA ALA A 2 -90.65 35.95 5.08
C ALA A 2 -89.47 35.51 4.20
N ALA A 3 -89.71 35.42 2.90
CA ALA A 3 -88.72 35.74 1.88
C ALA A 3 -89.49 36.27 0.67
N ARG A 4 -89.33 37.58 0.41
CA ARG A 4 -89.94 38.33 -0.66
C ARG A 4 -88.81 38.97 -1.46
N LYS A 5 -89.11 39.17 -2.75
CA LYS A 5 -88.61 40.23 -3.63
C LYS A 5 -87.31 39.97 -4.35
N ASP A 6 -87.16 40.32 -5.61
CA ASP A 6 -88.03 40.52 -6.79
C ASP A 6 -86.98 40.79 -7.89
N GLU A 7 -87.23 40.35 -9.13
CA GLU A 7 -86.44 40.74 -10.28
C GLU A 7 -86.55 42.25 -10.54
N GLU A 8 -85.45 42.91 -10.90
CA GLU A 8 -85.52 44.14 -11.69
C GLU A 8 -84.35 44.22 -12.68
N LYS A 9 -84.74 44.27 -13.96
CA LYS A 9 -83.94 44.38 -15.17
C LYS A 9 -84.01 45.83 -15.62
N TRP A 10 -82.90 46.53 -15.86
CA TRP A 10 -82.85 47.61 -16.88
C TRP A 10 -81.42 47.87 -17.38
N THR A 11 -81.37 48.10 -18.68
CA THR A 11 -80.26 48.37 -19.60
C THR A 11 -79.67 49.79 -19.48
N ALA A 12 -78.39 49.98 -19.83
CA ALA A 12 -77.87 51.27 -20.29
C ALA A 12 -76.70 51.12 -21.29
N THR A 13 -76.68 52.05 -22.23
CA THR A 13 -75.98 52.21 -23.51
C THR A 13 -74.49 52.59 -23.43
N PRO A 14 -73.73 52.54 -24.56
CA PRO A 14 -72.29 52.80 -24.58
C PRO A 14 -72.00 54.30 -24.52
N SER A 15 -71.18 54.72 -23.57
CA SER A 15 -70.60 56.07 -23.55
C SER A 15 -69.15 56.00 -24.03
N ALA A 16 -68.93 56.48 -25.25
CA ALA A 16 -67.61 56.84 -25.73
C ALA A 16 -67.10 58.04 -24.93
N VAL A 17 -66.05 57.83 -24.13
CA VAL A 17 -65.26 58.91 -23.55
C VAL A 17 -63.87 58.84 -24.18
N SER A 18 -63.57 59.91 -24.91
CA SER A 18 -62.31 60.20 -25.59
C SER A 18 -61.10 60.19 -24.65
N LEU A 19 -60.02 59.54 -25.08
CA LEU A 19 -58.67 59.64 -24.51
C LEU A 19 -58.14 61.09 -24.61
N PRO A 20 -57.64 61.70 -23.53
CA PRO A 20 -56.70 62.80 -23.66
C PRO A 20 -55.29 62.24 -23.88
N SER A 21 -54.67 62.68 -24.96
CA SER A 21 -53.23 62.61 -25.17
C SER A 21 -52.54 63.55 -24.19
N GLU A 22 -51.93 63.03 -23.12
CA GLU A 22 -50.99 63.83 -22.33
C GLU A 22 -49.61 63.17 -22.23
N SER A 23 -48.65 63.98 -22.64
CA SER A 23 -47.22 63.78 -22.71
C SER A 23 -46.60 63.35 -21.38
N PHE A 24 -45.72 62.34 -21.46
CA PHE A 24 -44.79 61.98 -20.40
C PHE A 24 -43.87 63.17 -20.07
N LEU A 25 -44.03 63.76 -18.88
CA LEU A 25 -43.00 64.60 -18.26
C LEU A 25 -42.18 63.77 -17.24
N PRO A 26 -40.88 64.08 -17.05
CA PRO A 26 -39.95 63.24 -16.31
C PRO A 26 -39.99 63.56 -14.81
N HIS A 27 -40.36 62.58 -13.98
CA HIS A 27 -40.06 62.60 -12.55
C HIS A 27 -38.75 61.86 -12.26
N ALA A 28 -38.00 62.44 -11.32
CA ALA A 28 -36.63 62.14 -10.96
C ALA A 28 -36.33 60.66 -10.64
N VAL A 29 -35.12 60.22 -11.02
CA VAL A 29 -34.53 58.92 -10.68
C VAL A 29 -34.44 58.77 -9.16
N PRO A 30 -35.11 57.79 -8.52
CA PRO A 30 -34.98 57.56 -7.09
C PRO A 30 -33.62 56.93 -6.78
N GLN A 31 -32.87 57.52 -5.83
CA GLN A 31 -31.72 56.86 -5.20
C GLN A 31 -32.18 55.58 -4.48
N ALA A 32 -31.40 54.50 -4.62
CA ALA A 32 -31.74 53.19 -4.07
C ALA A 32 -31.82 53.21 -2.53
N PRO A 33 -32.91 52.69 -1.91
CA PRO A 33 -33.11 52.75 -0.45
C PRO A 33 -32.13 51.86 0.34
N PRO A 34 -31.83 52.17 1.61
CA PRO A 34 -30.81 51.49 2.44
C PRO A 34 -31.03 49.96 2.63
N ALA A 35 -32.26 49.48 2.48
CA ALA A 35 -32.58 48.04 2.54
C ALA A 35 -31.94 47.22 1.41
N THR A 36 -31.64 47.83 0.25
CA THR A 36 -31.09 47.16 -0.94
C THR A 36 -29.60 46.87 -0.81
N ARG A 37 -28.84 47.80 -0.21
CA ARG A 37 -27.41 47.64 0.07
C ARG A 37 -27.13 46.52 1.08
N ARG A 38 -27.93 46.45 2.16
CA ARG A 38 -27.81 45.41 3.19
C ARG A 38 -28.01 44.00 2.61
N ARG A 39 -29.05 43.80 1.79
CA ARG A 39 -29.31 42.49 1.16
C ARG A 39 -28.19 42.07 0.22
N THR A 40 -27.66 42.98 -0.58
CA THR A 40 -26.55 42.70 -1.52
C THR A 40 -25.30 42.22 -0.77
N VAL A 41 -24.92 42.92 0.30
CA VAL A 41 -23.77 42.54 1.14
C VAL A 41 -23.99 41.17 1.77
N MET A 42 -25.20 40.89 2.28
CA MET A 42 -25.51 39.58 2.88
C MET A 42 -25.39 38.44 1.86
N THR A 43 -25.88 38.60 0.64
CA THR A 43 -25.77 37.56 -0.40
C THR A 43 -24.31 37.32 -0.81
N LEU A 44 -23.51 38.38 -0.93
CA LEU A 44 -22.07 38.25 -1.20
C LEU A 44 -21.33 37.53 -0.08
N LEU A 45 -21.64 37.85 1.18
CA LEU A 45 -21.08 37.16 2.35
C LEU A 45 -21.48 35.68 2.38
N GLN A 46 -22.73 35.35 2.05
CA GLN A 46 -23.18 33.95 1.97
C GLN A 46 -22.42 33.16 0.90
N MET A 47 -22.27 33.72 -0.31
CA MET A 47 -21.48 33.08 -1.37
C MET A 47 -20.03 32.88 -0.93
N ALA A 48 -19.37 33.94 -0.43
CA ALA A 48 -18.00 33.86 0.06
C ALA A 48 -17.84 32.83 1.19
N LEU A 49 -18.77 32.79 2.14
CA LEU A 49 -18.77 31.83 3.25
C LEU A 49 -18.86 30.40 2.75
N PHE A 50 -19.80 30.08 1.86
CA PHE A 50 -19.95 28.73 1.33
C PHE A 50 -18.71 28.26 0.56
N TYR A 51 -18.12 29.13 -0.26
CA TYR A 51 -16.91 28.78 -1.03
C TYR A 51 -15.71 28.57 -0.10
N THR A 52 -15.47 29.48 0.83
CA THR A 52 -14.33 29.37 1.77
C THR A 52 -14.45 28.18 2.70
N LEU A 53 -15.66 27.89 3.21
CA LEU A 53 -15.90 26.72 4.05
C LEU A 53 -15.73 25.42 3.26
N ALA A 54 -16.15 25.36 1.99
CA ALA A 54 -15.91 24.20 1.14
C ALA A 54 -14.41 23.94 0.94
N VAL A 55 -13.63 24.98 0.62
CA VAL A 55 -12.16 24.87 0.49
C VAL A 55 -11.53 24.41 1.81
N ALA A 56 -12.00 24.92 2.96
CA ALA A 56 -11.50 24.49 4.26
C ALA A 56 -11.78 23.01 4.54
N VAL A 57 -12.98 22.51 4.23
CA VAL A 57 -13.33 21.08 4.40
C VAL A 57 -12.50 20.20 3.46
N MET A 58 -12.30 20.60 2.19
CA MET A 58 -11.43 19.89 1.25
C MET A 58 -9.97 19.85 1.73
N GLY A 59 -9.48 20.95 2.31
CA GLY A 59 -8.15 21.00 2.92
C GLY A 59 -8.01 20.11 4.16
N ALA A 60 -9.05 20.05 5.00
CA ALA A 60 -9.10 19.13 6.13
C ALA A 60 -9.12 17.66 5.67
N HIS A 61 -9.86 17.35 4.61
CA HIS A 61 -9.89 16.03 3.99
C HIS A 61 -8.50 15.61 3.49
N LEU A 62 -7.81 16.51 2.78
CA LEU A 62 -6.43 16.26 2.33
C LEU A 62 -5.47 16.07 3.51
N SER A 63 -5.61 16.87 4.56
CA SER A 63 -4.76 16.80 5.75
C SER A 63 -4.92 15.46 6.48
N LEU A 64 -6.15 14.94 6.56
CA LEU A 64 -6.43 13.62 7.11
C LEU A 64 -5.73 12.52 6.30
N PHE A 65 -5.84 12.57 4.96
CA PHE A 65 -5.20 11.57 4.10
C PHE A 65 -3.68 11.64 4.18
N GLN A 66 -3.09 12.84 4.19
CA GLN A 66 -1.65 13.02 4.37
C GLN A 66 -1.17 12.55 5.75
N TYR A 67 -1.98 12.74 6.80
CA TYR A 67 -1.65 12.27 8.14
C TYR A 67 -1.68 10.74 8.24
N LEU A 68 -2.60 10.09 7.52
CA LEU A 68 -2.73 8.63 7.52
C LEU A 68 -1.76 7.95 6.55
N ASP A 69 -1.34 8.61 5.49
CA ASP A 69 -0.46 8.03 4.47
C ASP A 69 0.82 7.41 5.07
N GLY A 70 1.04 6.12 4.79
CA GLY A 70 2.17 5.35 5.31
C GLY A 70 2.04 4.88 6.76
N THR A 71 0.93 5.19 7.46
CA THR A 71 0.73 4.75 8.84
C THR A 71 0.07 3.37 8.92
N PRO A 72 0.56 2.45 9.78
CA PRO A 72 -0.08 1.15 9.99
C PRO A 72 -1.45 1.31 10.66
N VAL A 73 -2.48 0.64 10.12
CA VAL A 73 -3.88 0.71 10.62
C VAL A 73 -3.96 0.32 12.09
N ARG A 74 -3.16 -0.66 12.53
CA ARG A 74 -3.13 -1.15 13.92
C ARG A 74 -2.53 -0.14 14.90
N SER A 75 -1.67 0.77 14.42
CA SER A 75 -1.01 1.78 15.26
C SER A 75 -1.91 2.99 15.52
N THR A 76 -2.90 3.20 14.65
CA THR A 76 -3.86 4.31 14.74
C THR A 76 -5.14 3.86 15.44
N ARG A 77 -5.80 4.77 16.15
CA ARG A 77 -7.17 4.52 16.67
C ARG A 77 -8.24 4.59 15.58
N LEU A 78 -7.88 5.07 14.40
CA LEU A 78 -8.75 5.16 13.24
C LEU A 78 -8.73 3.80 12.54
N THR A 79 -9.84 3.08 12.63
CA THR A 79 -10.05 1.86 11.83
C THR A 79 -10.43 2.24 10.40
N GLN A 80 -10.24 1.32 9.46
CA GLN A 80 -10.66 1.51 8.06
C GLN A 80 -12.14 1.92 7.94
N SER A 81 -13.02 1.39 8.80
CA SER A 81 -14.44 1.77 8.81
C SER A 81 -14.67 3.23 9.24
N ILE A 82 -13.93 3.73 10.22
CA ILE A 82 -14.05 5.11 10.72
C ILE A 82 -13.46 6.08 9.71
N GLU A 83 -12.32 5.73 9.12
CA GLU A 83 -11.66 6.54 8.08
C GLU A 83 -12.59 6.72 6.86
N ASN A 84 -13.10 5.62 6.29
CA ASN A 84 -14.05 5.67 5.16
C ASN A 84 -15.30 6.52 5.48
N ALA A 85 -15.82 6.43 6.71
CA ALA A 85 -16.96 7.23 7.14
C ALA A 85 -16.64 8.72 7.23
N MET A 86 -15.46 9.08 7.77
CA MET A 86 -15.00 10.47 7.84
C MET A 86 -14.76 11.05 6.45
N ALA A 87 -14.09 10.32 5.56
CA ALA A 87 -13.82 10.74 4.19
C ALA A 87 -15.12 11.00 3.41
N SER A 88 -16.08 10.07 3.51
CA SER A 88 -17.41 10.21 2.90
C SER A 88 -18.18 11.42 3.46
N PHE A 89 -18.13 11.62 4.77
CA PHE A 89 -18.77 12.76 5.42
C PHE A 89 -18.17 14.09 4.97
N MET A 90 -16.84 14.21 4.93
CA MET A 90 -16.16 15.44 4.48
C MET A 90 -16.46 15.74 3.01
N ALA A 91 -16.50 14.71 2.15
CA ALA A 91 -16.87 14.86 0.76
C ALA A 91 -18.30 15.41 0.60
N LEU A 92 -19.28 14.80 1.27
CA LEU A 92 -20.67 15.25 1.27
C LEU A 92 -20.81 16.72 1.75
N VAL A 93 -20.14 17.08 2.84
CA VAL A 93 -20.20 18.44 3.39
C VAL A 93 -19.60 19.45 2.40
N ALA A 94 -18.45 19.15 1.79
CA ALA A 94 -17.82 20.03 0.82
C ALA A 94 -18.73 20.28 -0.40
N GLU A 95 -19.41 19.23 -0.90
CA GLU A 95 -20.36 19.34 -2.01
C GLU A 95 -21.58 20.18 -1.65
N LEU A 96 -22.21 19.90 -0.51
CA LEU A 96 -23.38 20.64 -0.05
C LEU A 96 -23.10 22.15 0.04
N LEU A 97 -21.91 22.51 0.53
CA LEU A 97 -21.46 23.90 0.61
C LEU A 97 -21.31 24.53 -0.77
N LEU A 98 -20.65 23.85 -1.71
CA LEU A 98 -20.48 24.37 -3.07
C LEU A 98 -21.82 24.50 -3.80
N VAL A 99 -22.66 23.46 -3.79
CA VAL A 99 -23.98 23.48 -4.43
C VAL A 99 -24.85 24.60 -3.86
N SER A 100 -24.81 24.80 -2.54
CA SER A 100 -25.59 25.88 -1.88
C SER A 100 -25.23 27.26 -2.42
N GLY A 101 -23.94 27.57 -2.55
CA GLY A 101 -23.54 28.87 -3.09
C GLY A 101 -23.67 28.98 -4.61
N VAL A 102 -23.49 27.90 -5.37
CA VAL A 102 -23.77 27.87 -6.82
C VAL A 102 -25.27 28.12 -7.07
N SER A 103 -26.17 27.57 -6.24
CA SER A 103 -27.62 27.81 -6.32
C SER A 103 -28.00 29.29 -6.10
N ILE A 104 -27.30 29.96 -5.18
CA ILE A 104 -27.47 31.41 -4.98
C ILE A 104 -27.03 32.19 -6.23
N ALA A 105 -25.86 31.85 -6.78
CA ALA A 105 -25.32 32.47 -8.00
C ALA A 105 -26.24 32.23 -9.22
N TYR A 106 -26.75 31.00 -9.37
CA TYR A 106 -27.72 30.60 -10.39
C TYR A 106 -28.97 31.47 -10.33
N THR A 107 -29.51 31.71 -9.13
CA THR A 107 -30.68 32.57 -8.94
C THR A 107 -30.42 33.99 -9.48
N GLN A 108 -29.23 34.56 -9.26
CA GLN A 108 -28.90 35.89 -9.78
C GLN A 108 -28.81 35.90 -11.31
N LEU A 109 -28.19 34.87 -11.89
CA LEU A 109 -28.08 34.69 -13.33
C LEU A 109 -29.46 34.54 -13.98
N LEU A 110 -30.32 33.74 -13.38
CA LEU A 110 -31.68 33.47 -13.84
C LEU A 110 -32.51 34.76 -13.89
N TRP A 111 -32.50 35.55 -12.81
CA TRP A 111 -33.25 36.80 -12.76
C TRP A 111 -32.73 37.87 -13.72
N ARG A 112 -31.42 37.88 -13.98
CA ARG A 112 -30.88 38.73 -15.04
C ARG A 112 -31.38 38.29 -16.41
N PHE A 113 -31.40 36.99 -16.65
CA PHE A 113 -31.89 36.43 -17.91
C PHE A 113 -33.36 36.79 -18.14
N PHE A 114 -34.20 36.69 -17.11
CA PHE A 114 -35.61 37.14 -17.16
C PHE A 114 -35.77 38.63 -17.51
N ARG A 115 -34.87 39.50 -17.04
CA ARG A 115 -34.88 40.94 -17.36
C ARG A 115 -34.47 41.25 -18.82
N GLN A 116 -33.79 40.33 -19.49
CA GLN A 116 -33.20 40.57 -20.82
C GLN A 116 -33.96 39.91 -21.97
N LYS A 117 -34.76 38.88 -21.70
CA LYS A 117 -35.39 38.06 -22.73
C LYS A 117 -36.89 37.93 -22.51
N THR A 118 -37.64 37.95 -23.62
CA THR A 118 -39.03 37.49 -23.65
C THR A 118 -39.04 35.97 -23.77
N LEU A 119 -39.71 35.28 -22.86
CA LEU A 119 -39.71 33.82 -22.76
C LEU A 119 -41.14 33.30 -22.64
N SER A 120 -41.42 32.08 -23.09
CA SER A 120 -42.72 31.47 -22.82
C SER A 120 -42.84 31.08 -21.34
N ALA A 121 -44.05 31.09 -20.80
CA ALA A 121 -44.30 30.71 -19.41
C ALA A 121 -43.78 29.29 -19.11
N PHE A 122 -43.85 28.37 -20.08
CA PHE A 122 -43.25 27.05 -19.99
C PHE A 122 -41.73 27.09 -19.78
N VAL A 123 -41.00 27.92 -20.53
CA VAL A 123 -39.54 28.04 -20.39
C VAL A 123 -39.19 28.67 -19.03
N ILE A 124 -39.97 29.64 -18.57
CA ILE A 124 -39.78 30.26 -17.24
C ILE A 124 -39.97 29.22 -16.13
N ASP A 125 -41.07 28.47 -16.16
CA ASP A 125 -41.36 27.40 -15.19
C ASP A 125 -40.20 26.39 -15.11
N LYS A 126 -39.73 25.91 -16.28
CA LYS A 126 -38.65 24.93 -16.36
C LYS A 126 -37.30 25.49 -15.93
N LEU A 127 -37.01 26.77 -16.18
CA LEU A 127 -35.79 27.39 -15.71
C LEU A 127 -35.78 27.56 -14.17
N VAL A 128 -36.94 27.75 -13.53
CA VAL A 128 -37.01 27.84 -12.07
C VAL A 128 -36.75 26.48 -11.42
N SER A 129 -37.33 25.41 -11.97
CA SER A 129 -37.15 24.03 -11.47
C SER A 129 -35.83 23.37 -11.89
N LEU A 130 -35.06 23.99 -12.79
CA LEU A 130 -33.93 23.35 -13.47
C LEU A 130 -32.87 22.75 -12.54
N PRO A 131 -32.40 23.42 -11.46
CA PRO A 131 -31.43 22.83 -10.54
C PRO A 131 -31.99 21.67 -9.70
N ASP A 132 -33.31 21.64 -9.53
CA ASP A 132 -34.01 20.71 -8.65
C ASP A 132 -34.56 19.49 -9.43
N SER A 133 -34.62 19.58 -10.76
CA SER A 133 -35.22 18.60 -11.67
C SER A 133 -34.27 18.28 -12.82
N PRO A 134 -33.43 17.22 -12.70
CA PRO A 134 -32.47 16.83 -13.72
C PRO A 134 -33.11 16.53 -15.09
N TRP A 135 -34.38 16.06 -15.09
CA TRP A 135 -35.10 15.78 -16.32
C TRP A 135 -35.43 17.01 -17.16
N ASP A 136 -35.48 18.19 -16.54
CA ASP A 136 -35.74 19.43 -17.26
C ASP A 136 -34.51 19.90 -18.05
N LEU A 137 -33.29 19.42 -17.73
CA LEU A 137 -32.07 19.70 -18.50
C LEU A 137 -32.11 19.09 -19.91
N ALA A 138 -32.85 17.99 -20.11
CA ALA A 138 -32.94 17.30 -21.40
C ALA A 138 -33.93 17.97 -22.39
N ARG A 139 -34.60 19.05 -22.00
CA ARG A 139 -35.63 19.69 -22.84
C ARG A 139 -35.01 20.61 -23.91
N PRO A 140 -35.18 20.32 -25.22
CA PRO A 140 -34.53 21.07 -26.30
C PRO A 140 -34.89 22.56 -26.31
N ARG A 141 -36.15 22.89 -26.02
CA ARG A 141 -36.63 24.28 -25.98
C ARG A 141 -35.90 25.13 -24.95
N VAL A 142 -35.51 24.55 -23.81
CA VAL A 142 -34.79 25.24 -22.73
C VAL A 142 -33.31 25.42 -23.11
N ILE A 143 -32.68 24.39 -23.68
CA ILE A 143 -31.27 24.42 -24.13
C ILE A 143 -31.05 25.54 -25.16
N ILE A 144 -31.88 25.58 -26.20
CA ILE A 144 -31.74 26.54 -27.30
C ILE A 144 -32.04 27.96 -26.83
N SER A 145 -33.06 28.14 -25.98
CA SER A 145 -33.51 29.48 -25.57
C SER A 145 -32.64 30.08 -24.47
N ALA A 146 -32.03 29.26 -23.59
CA ALA A 146 -31.45 29.70 -22.33
C ALA A 146 -30.12 28.97 -21.98
N ILE A 147 -29.21 28.86 -22.95
CA ILE A 147 -27.92 28.15 -22.82
C ILE A 147 -27.10 28.58 -21.58
N GLY A 148 -27.09 29.87 -21.21
CA GLY A 148 -26.31 30.39 -20.07
C GLY A 148 -26.81 29.86 -18.72
N PRO A 149 -28.06 30.14 -18.33
CA PRO A 149 -28.69 29.52 -17.16
C PRO A 149 -28.65 27.99 -17.21
N TRP A 150 -28.85 27.39 -18.40
CA TRP A 150 -28.78 25.94 -18.56
C TRP A 150 -27.41 25.37 -18.17
N LEU A 151 -26.30 25.97 -18.60
CA LEU A 151 -24.94 25.55 -18.21
C LEU A 151 -24.72 25.67 -16.70
N ALA A 152 -25.19 26.75 -16.07
CA ALA A 152 -25.07 26.93 -14.63
C ALA A 152 -25.91 25.91 -13.84
N ALA A 153 -27.10 25.55 -14.32
CA ALA A 153 -27.91 24.50 -13.71
C ALA A 153 -27.31 23.10 -13.92
N LEU A 154 -26.71 22.83 -15.09
CA LEU A 154 -25.98 21.60 -15.35
C LEU A 154 -24.86 21.40 -14.32
N VAL A 155 -24.13 22.47 -13.99
CA VAL A 155 -23.12 22.43 -12.91
C VAL A 155 -23.73 22.04 -11.57
N CYS A 156 -24.87 22.62 -11.17
CA CYS A 156 -25.54 22.24 -9.92
C CYS A 156 -25.88 20.74 -9.87
N VAL A 157 -26.31 20.17 -11.00
CA VAL A 157 -26.71 18.75 -11.09
C VAL A 157 -25.50 17.81 -11.16
N LEU A 158 -24.39 18.23 -11.78
CA LEU A 158 -23.19 17.40 -11.91
C LEU A 158 -22.28 17.45 -10.67
N MET A 159 -22.41 18.47 -9.82
CA MET A 159 -21.54 18.67 -8.66
C MET A 159 -21.50 17.46 -7.70
N PRO A 160 -22.62 16.78 -7.36
CA PRO A 160 -22.64 15.60 -6.50
C PRO A 160 -21.89 14.37 -7.04
N LEU A 161 -21.53 14.35 -8.33
CA LEU A 161 -20.75 13.25 -8.89
C LEU A 161 -19.27 13.34 -8.51
N ALA A 162 -18.78 14.55 -8.19
CA ALA A 162 -17.36 14.77 -7.94
C ALA A 162 -16.91 14.26 -6.56
N GLY A 163 -17.78 14.27 -5.56
CA GLY A 163 -17.51 13.80 -4.20
C GLY A 163 -17.59 12.28 -4.03
N MET A 164 -17.95 11.54 -5.10
CA MET A 164 -17.84 10.09 -5.11
C MET A 164 -16.39 9.58 -5.14
N PHE A 165 -15.46 10.37 -5.70
CA PHE A 165 -14.07 9.94 -5.91
C PHE A 165 -13.17 10.12 -4.67
N PRO A 166 -13.22 11.26 -3.93
CA PRO A 166 -12.31 11.51 -2.81
C PRO A 166 -12.29 10.40 -1.74
N PRO A 167 -13.41 9.81 -1.30
CA PRO A 167 -13.37 8.77 -0.27
C PRO A 167 -12.59 7.52 -0.67
N GLY A 168 -12.50 7.21 -1.97
CA GLY A 168 -11.76 6.04 -2.46
C GLY A 168 -10.27 6.28 -2.69
N CYS A 169 -9.74 7.47 -2.39
CA CYS A 169 -8.35 7.82 -2.71
C CYS A 169 -7.34 7.32 -1.68
N LEU A 170 -7.77 7.03 -0.45
CA LEU A 170 -6.96 6.39 0.58
C LEU A 170 -7.31 4.90 0.62
N THR A 171 -6.37 4.04 0.27
CA THR A 171 -6.56 2.58 0.29
C THR A 171 -5.81 1.96 1.45
N VAL A 172 -6.20 0.74 1.81
CA VAL A 172 -5.47 -0.07 2.77
C VAL A 172 -4.80 -1.21 2.00
N GLU A 173 -3.47 -1.24 2.03
CA GLU A 173 -2.68 -2.31 1.42
C GLU A 173 -1.78 -2.95 2.47
N PHE A 174 -1.46 -4.22 2.26
CA PHE A 174 -0.49 -4.91 3.10
C PHE A 174 0.93 -4.47 2.71
N ARG A 175 1.72 -4.05 3.70
CA ARG A 175 3.14 -3.78 3.51
C ARG A 175 3.96 -4.67 4.43
N ASN A 176 5.06 -5.21 3.90
CA ASN A 176 5.99 -6.02 4.67
C ASN A 176 6.78 -5.14 5.64
N SER A 177 6.99 -5.62 6.87
CA SER A 177 7.99 -5.11 7.81
C SER A 177 7.89 -3.63 8.16
N ILE A 178 6.81 -3.28 8.85
CA ILE A 178 6.45 -1.90 9.22
C ILE A 178 5.98 -1.78 10.67
N VAL A 179 5.41 -2.83 11.24
CA VAL A 179 4.91 -2.79 12.62
C VAL A 179 6.00 -3.30 13.56
N PRO A 180 6.54 -2.44 14.45
CA PRO A 180 7.52 -2.89 15.43
C PRO A 180 6.87 -3.84 16.44
N VAL A 181 7.44 -5.03 16.57
CA VAL A 181 7.03 -6.03 17.56
C VAL A 181 8.26 -6.60 18.25
N THR A 182 8.04 -7.20 19.41
CA THR A 182 9.07 -7.91 20.16
C THR A 182 8.77 -9.40 20.08
N LEU A 183 9.68 -10.17 19.48
CA LEU A 183 9.55 -11.62 19.37
C LEU A 183 10.25 -12.27 20.57
N SER A 184 9.51 -13.06 21.32
CA SER A 184 10.03 -13.87 22.42
C SER A 184 10.39 -15.28 21.92
N ALA A 185 11.38 -15.90 22.57
CA ALA A 185 11.80 -17.28 22.32
C ALA A 185 12.18 -17.60 20.86
N VAL A 186 12.82 -16.66 20.15
CA VAL A 186 13.39 -16.91 18.82
C VAL A 186 14.50 -17.97 18.93
N PRO A 187 14.53 -19.01 18.07
CA PRO A 187 15.63 -19.97 18.05
C PRO A 187 16.96 -19.29 17.70
N THR A 188 17.97 -19.43 18.56
CA THR A 188 19.32 -18.85 18.40
C THR A 188 20.41 -19.89 18.66
N LEU A 189 21.40 -19.99 17.77
CA LEU A 189 22.55 -20.87 17.98
C LEU A 189 23.47 -20.31 19.08
N ASN A 190 23.79 -21.13 20.08
CA ASN A 190 24.80 -20.81 21.08
C ASN A 190 25.74 -22.00 21.28
N ILE A 191 26.77 -22.09 20.43
CA ILE A 191 27.72 -23.21 20.43
C ILE A 191 28.45 -23.41 21.76
N SER A 192 28.46 -22.42 22.66
CA SER A 192 29.12 -22.54 23.96
C SER A 192 28.17 -23.05 25.06
N TYR A 193 26.86 -23.09 24.82
CA TYR A 193 25.88 -23.56 25.79
C TYR A 193 25.82 -25.09 25.82
N TRP A 194 26.12 -25.67 26.98
CA TRP A 194 26.14 -27.13 27.20
C TRP A 194 25.20 -27.57 28.33
N GLY A 195 24.16 -26.77 28.62
CA GLY A 195 23.18 -27.08 29.66
C GLY A 195 23.53 -26.53 31.05
N PRO A 196 22.97 -27.13 32.13
CA PRO A 196 23.03 -26.58 33.50
C PRO A 196 24.38 -26.78 34.22
N GLY A 197 25.42 -27.29 33.56
CA GLY A 197 26.73 -27.50 34.18
C GLY A 197 27.06 -28.95 34.55
N ASN A 198 26.21 -29.92 34.18
CA ASN A 198 26.42 -31.35 34.45
C ASN A 198 26.68 -32.19 33.20
N TYR A 199 27.23 -33.40 33.37
CA TYR A 199 27.60 -34.27 32.26
C TYR A 199 26.40 -34.64 31.37
N ARG A 200 25.20 -34.81 31.97
CA ARG A 200 23.98 -35.10 31.20
C ARG A 200 23.59 -33.94 30.30
N GLY A 201 23.67 -32.71 30.82
CA GLY A 201 23.49 -31.49 30.05
C GLY A 201 24.49 -31.40 28.89
N PHE A 202 25.75 -31.71 29.15
CA PHE A 202 26.81 -31.71 28.15
C PHE A 202 26.48 -32.62 26.96
N VAL A 203 26.06 -33.86 27.26
CA VAL A 203 25.66 -34.86 26.26
C VAL A 203 24.39 -34.46 25.53
N ASP A 204 23.36 -34.00 26.26
CA ASP A 204 22.04 -33.66 25.70
C ASP A 204 22.12 -32.48 24.70
N HIS A 205 23.10 -31.57 24.86
CA HIS A 205 23.28 -30.40 23.99
C HIS A 205 24.38 -30.56 22.94
N ALA A 206 25.13 -31.68 22.94
CA ALA A 206 26.22 -31.90 22.00
C ALA A 206 25.66 -32.09 20.57
N LEU A 207 26.34 -31.54 19.55
CA LEU A 207 26.04 -31.85 18.13
C LEU A 207 26.82 -33.08 17.61
N PHE A 208 27.47 -33.79 18.53
CA PHE A 208 28.27 -34.98 18.27
C PHE A 208 27.89 -36.10 19.24
N ASP A 209 28.13 -37.32 18.80
CA ASP A 209 27.89 -38.54 19.58
C ASP A 209 29.10 -38.84 20.47
N LEU A 210 28.80 -39.19 21.72
CA LEU A 210 29.76 -39.53 22.76
C LEU A 210 29.59 -41.00 23.16
N ASN A 211 30.70 -41.69 23.43
CA ASN A 211 30.64 -43.01 24.07
C ASN A 211 30.44 -42.89 25.60
N ALA A 212 30.43 -44.02 26.30
CA ALA A 212 30.31 -44.06 27.77
C ALA A 212 31.47 -43.33 28.49
N ASP A 213 32.63 -43.24 27.85
CA ASP A 213 33.82 -42.53 28.34
C ASP A 213 33.83 -41.06 27.90
N LEU A 214 32.71 -40.51 27.43
CA LEU A 214 32.63 -39.14 26.90
C LEU A 214 33.69 -38.84 25.82
N ASP A 215 34.04 -39.85 25.02
CA ASP A 215 34.88 -39.70 23.84
C ASP A 215 34.01 -39.41 22.61
N PHE A 216 34.38 -38.39 21.84
CA PHE A 216 33.79 -38.06 20.56
C PHE A 216 33.95 -39.24 19.60
N ILE A 217 32.82 -39.82 19.19
CA ILE A 217 32.78 -40.91 18.21
C ILE A 217 32.58 -40.35 16.81
N ASN A 218 31.50 -39.60 16.63
CA ASN A 218 31.08 -39.11 15.32
C ASN A 218 30.19 -37.86 15.46
N VAL A 219 29.96 -37.18 14.35
CA VAL A 219 28.96 -36.11 14.27
C VAL A 219 27.56 -36.72 14.31
N GLN A 220 26.60 -36.02 14.93
CA GLN A 220 25.23 -36.53 14.98
C GLN A 220 24.62 -36.71 13.57
N PRO A 221 23.91 -37.83 13.31
CA PRO A 221 23.30 -38.09 12.02
C PRO A 221 22.35 -36.98 11.52
N LYS A 222 21.69 -36.25 12.43
CA LYS A 222 20.82 -35.12 12.10
C LYS A 222 21.58 -33.98 11.45
N LEU A 223 22.78 -33.66 11.94
CA LEU A 223 23.63 -32.61 11.41
C LEU A 223 24.20 -33.01 10.04
N THR A 224 24.62 -34.26 9.88
CA THR A 224 25.06 -34.80 8.58
C THR A 224 23.92 -34.81 7.55
N THR A 225 22.69 -35.16 7.98
CA THR A 225 21.51 -35.11 7.11
C THR A 225 21.20 -33.68 6.69
N LEU A 226 21.24 -32.73 7.63
CA LEU A 226 21.06 -31.32 7.36
C LEU A 226 22.07 -30.80 6.32
N ALA A 227 23.36 -31.12 6.49
CA ALA A 227 24.43 -30.72 5.57
C ALA A 227 24.22 -31.24 4.14
N ARG A 228 23.73 -32.47 3.99
CA ARG A 228 23.38 -33.05 2.68
C ARG A 228 22.15 -32.40 2.07
N THR A 229 21.13 -32.09 2.87
CA THR A 229 19.94 -31.39 2.42
C THR A 229 20.29 -30.01 1.88
N VAL A 230 21.08 -29.23 2.62
CA VAL A 230 21.58 -27.92 2.15
C VAL A 230 22.35 -28.08 0.85
N LEU A 231 23.29 -29.04 0.79
CA LEU A 231 24.12 -29.28 -0.41
C LEU A 231 23.27 -29.56 -1.66
N ALA A 232 22.19 -30.32 -1.50
CA ALA A 232 21.28 -30.68 -2.59
C ALA A 232 20.31 -29.55 -2.97
N GLN A 233 19.80 -28.80 -1.99
CA GLN A 233 18.83 -27.71 -2.21
C GLN A 233 19.47 -26.45 -2.78
N GLY A 234 20.74 -26.16 -2.46
CA GLY A 234 21.39 -24.91 -2.86
C GLY A 234 21.02 -23.71 -2.00
N GLU A 235 20.28 -23.92 -0.91
CA GLU A 235 19.82 -22.88 0.02
C GLU A 235 19.77 -23.42 1.47
N PRO A 236 19.76 -22.55 2.49
CA PRO A 236 19.58 -22.96 3.89
C PRO A 236 18.23 -23.62 4.14
N VAL A 237 18.22 -24.66 4.98
CA VAL A 237 16.99 -25.22 5.53
C VAL A 237 16.37 -24.22 6.50
N ALA A 238 15.17 -23.78 6.20
CA ALA A 238 14.56 -22.70 6.94
C ALA A 238 14.07 -23.14 8.33
N PRO A 239 14.42 -22.41 9.40
CA PRO A 239 13.94 -22.71 10.75
C PRO A 239 12.43 -22.41 10.89
N PRO A 240 11.79 -22.92 11.97
CA PRO A 240 10.42 -22.54 12.31
C PRO A 240 10.30 -21.01 12.46
N THR A 241 9.22 -20.42 11.94
CA THR A 241 8.99 -18.97 12.09
C THR A 241 8.47 -18.66 13.49
N PRO A 242 9.10 -17.72 14.22
CA PRO A 242 8.54 -17.19 15.47
C PRO A 242 7.35 -16.24 15.24
N CYS A 243 7.17 -15.75 14.02
CA CYS A 243 6.12 -14.80 13.66
C CYS A 243 4.83 -15.50 13.22
N SER A 244 3.69 -14.87 13.51
CA SER A 244 2.37 -15.32 13.04
C SER A 244 2.10 -15.02 11.56
N GLY A 245 2.92 -14.16 10.95
CA GLY A 245 2.82 -13.72 9.55
C GLY A 245 4.16 -13.19 9.01
N PRO A 246 4.14 -12.42 7.91
CA PRO A 246 5.33 -11.81 7.32
C PRO A 246 6.05 -10.94 8.32
N CYS A 247 7.36 -11.10 8.45
CA CYS A 247 8.15 -10.34 9.41
C CYS A 247 9.61 -10.28 9.00
N THR A 248 10.30 -9.26 9.46
CA THR A 248 11.76 -9.14 9.34
C THR A 248 12.37 -8.94 10.71
N TYR A 249 13.39 -9.71 11.04
CA TYR A 249 14.15 -9.58 12.28
C TYR A 249 15.63 -9.88 12.06
N ASP A 250 16.46 -9.29 12.91
CA ASP A 250 17.90 -9.48 12.89
C ASP A 250 18.30 -10.37 14.07
N MET A 251 19.19 -11.32 13.82
CA MET A 251 19.74 -12.20 14.85
C MET A 251 21.25 -12.31 14.72
N GLN A 252 21.91 -12.58 15.84
CA GLN A 252 23.36 -12.74 15.92
C GLN A 252 23.73 -14.03 16.64
N PHE A 253 24.66 -14.80 16.09
CA PHE A 253 25.18 -16.01 16.70
C PHE A 253 26.56 -16.39 16.16
N ASP A 254 27.30 -17.22 16.91
CA ASP A 254 28.64 -17.67 16.53
C ASP A 254 28.61 -19.06 15.88
N GLY A 255 29.50 -19.28 14.90
CA GLY A 255 29.64 -20.56 14.22
C GLY A 255 30.94 -20.65 13.40
N PRO A 256 31.25 -21.84 12.85
CA PRO A 256 32.40 -22.00 11.98
C PRO A 256 32.20 -21.28 10.64
N SER A 257 33.26 -20.79 10.03
CA SER A 257 33.31 -20.21 8.68
C SER A 257 34.52 -20.76 7.94
N PHE A 258 34.41 -20.94 6.63
CA PHE A 258 35.56 -21.32 5.82
C PHE A 258 36.34 -20.08 5.38
N GLU A 259 37.65 -20.20 5.34
CA GLU A 259 38.53 -19.30 4.61
C GLU A 259 39.18 -20.08 3.46
N CYS A 260 38.63 -19.95 2.26
CA CYS A 260 39.06 -20.70 1.09
C CYS A 260 40.00 -19.89 0.21
N LYS A 261 41.07 -20.51 -0.27
CA LYS A 261 42.02 -19.91 -1.22
C LYS A 261 42.35 -20.91 -2.33
N GLN A 262 42.44 -20.43 -3.57
CA GLN A 262 42.99 -21.24 -4.65
C GLN A 262 44.50 -21.42 -4.43
N VAL A 263 44.96 -22.66 -4.54
CA VAL A 263 46.36 -23.04 -4.34
C VAL A 263 46.93 -23.64 -5.62
N ASN A 264 48.25 -23.72 -5.72
CA ASN A 264 48.91 -24.28 -6.90
C ASN A 264 48.55 -25.77 -7.07
N ALA A 265 47.78 -26.07 -8.11
CA ALA A 265 47.28 -27.41 -8.40
C ALA A 265 48.40 -28.43 -8.64
N THR A 266 49.50 -28.03 -9.25
CA THR A 266 50.63 -28.94 -9.55
C THR A 266 51.30 -29.50 -8.29
N LYS A 267 51.23 -28.78 -7.17
CA LYS A 267 51.85 -29.18 -5.90
C LYS A 267 50.88 -29.87 -4.95
N TYR A 268 49.61 -29.47 -4.95
CA TYR A 268 48.65 -29.84 -3.91
C TYR A 268 47.48 -30.69 -4.41
N THR A 269 47.41 -31.03 -5.69
CA THR A 269 46.30 -31.82 -6.24
C THR A 269 46.09 -33.17 -5.54
N LEU A 270 44.83 -33.59 -5.46
CA LEU A 270 44.41 -34.88 -4.89
C LEU A 270 44.40 -36.04 -5.89
N PHE A 271 44.62 -35.75 -7.17
CA PHE A 271 44.71 -36.72 -8.26
C PHE A 271 45.59 -36.21 -9.40
N LYS A 272 46.08 -37.13 -10.23
CA LYS A 272 46.93 -36.80 -11.39
C LYS A 272 46.06 -36.38 -12.58
N PRO A 273 46.58 -35.56 -13.51
CA PRO A 273 45.93 -35.32 -14.81
C PRO A 273 45.70 -36.63 -15.58
N CYS A 274 44.85 -36.60 -16.61
CA CYS A 274 44.47 -37.78 -17.41
C CYS A 274 43.79 -38.90 -16.58
N THR A 275 42.93 -38.53 -15.64
CA THR A 275 42.11 -39.46 -14.86
C THR A 275 40.63 -39.26 -15.19
N ASP A 276 39.84 -40.29 -14.97
CA ASP A 276 38.37 -40.25 -14.95
C ASP A 276 37.81 -39.40 -13.79
N VAL A 277 38.61 -39.02 -12.80
CA VAL A 277 38.19 -38.21 -11.65
C VAL A 277 37.96 -36.76 -12.07
N VAL A 278 36.72 -36.29 -11.95
CA VAL A 278 36.29 -34.92 -12.26
C VAL A 278 36.45 -34.00 -11.04
N PHE A 279 36.15 -34.54 -9.86
CA PHE A 279 36.19 -33.83 -8.60
C PHE A 279 36.68 -34.77 -7.50
N LYS A 280 37.46 -34.24 -6.56
CA LYS A 280 37.85 -34.95 -5.34
C LYS A 280 38.00 -33.99 -4.20
N ALA A 281 37.45 -34.34 -3.04
CA ALA A 281 37.67 -33.62 -1.80
C ALA A 281 38.20 -34.57 -0.71
N LYS A 282 39.11 -34.05 0.12
CA LYS A 282 39.71 -34.79 1.22
C LYS A 282 39.97 -33.86 2.41
N SER A 283 39.46 -34.24 3.59
CA SER A 283 39.84 -33.62 4.85
C SER A 283 41.34 -33.86 5.10
N GLN A 284 42.08 -32.79 5.41
CA GLN A 284 43.50 -32.89 5.77
C GLN A 284 43.69 -33.10 7.28
N SER A 285 42.59 -33.17 8.03
CA SER A 285 42.60 -33.37 9.48
C SER A 285 43.26 -34.69 9.87
N VAL A 286 44.13 -34.63 10.88
CA VAL A 286 44.93 -35.75 11.35
C VAL A 286 44.48 -36.11 12.77
N ARG A 287 44.16 -37.38 12.98
CA ARG A 287 43.93 -37.92 14.31
C ARG A 287 45.26 -38.31 14.94
N ASP A 288 45.61 -37.63 16.02
CA ASP A 288 46.82 -37.83 16.83
C ASP A 288 46.39 -38.27 18.23
N GLY A 289 46.18 -39.59 18.39
CA GLY A 289 45.59 -40.16 19.60
C GLY A 289 44.17 -39.65 19.86
N LEU A 290 43.99 -38.91 20.96
CA LEU A 290 42.72 -38.30 21.39
C LEU A 290 42.59 -36.83 20.95
N LEU A 291 43.38 -36.39 19.98
CA LEU A 291 43.38 -35.03 19.45
C LEU A 291 43.16 -35.04 17.93
N ILE A 292 42.48 -34.01 17.43
CA ILE A 292 42.37 -33.73 15.99
C ILE A 292 43.16 -32.46 15.65
N ARG A 293 44.13 -32.61 14.76
CA ARG A 293 44.98 -31.53 14.22
C ARG A 293 44.62 -31.24 12.76
N ASN A 294 45.18 -30.15 12.23
CA ASN A 294 45.00 -29.67 10.87
C ASN A 294 43.53 -29.36 10.49
N ASN A 295 43.24 -28.06 10.36
CA ASN A 295 41.89 -27.55 10.12
C ASN A 295 41.51 -27.48 8.62
N SER A 296 42.42 -27.88 7.72
CA SER A 296 42.25 -27.78 6.27
C SER A 296 41.34 -28.85 5.66
N VAL A 297 40.56 -28.45 4.67
CA VAL A 297 39.94 -29.33 3.67
C VAL A 297 40.42 -28.95 2.28
N ARG A 298 40.82 -29.95 1.50
CA ARG A 298 41.31 -29.75 0.14
C ARG A 298 40.33 -30.27 -0.89
N LEU A 299 40.11 -29.48 -1.93
CA LEU A 299 39.25 -29.80 -3.07
C LEU A 299 40.08 -29.67 -4.35
N SER A 300 39.92 -30.62 -5.28
CA SER A 300 40.56 -30.58 -6.60
C SER A 300 39.54 -30.94 -7.67
N TRP A 301 39.55 -30.24 -8.80
CA TRP A 301 38.61 -30.47 -9.90
C TRP A 301 39.19 -30.06 -11.26
N HIS A 302 38.57 -30.56 -12.32
CA HIS A 302 38.80 -30.10 -13.69
C HIS A 302 37.76 -29.06 -14.11
N THR A 303 38.18 -28.01 -14.81
CA THR A 303 37.28 -26.97 -15.33
C THR A 303 36.64 -27.31 -16.69
N GLU A 304 37.15 -28.32 -17.40
CA GLU A 304 36.78 -28.63 -18.79
C GLU A 304 36.08 -29.99 -18.96
N ARG A 305 35.35 -30.12 -20.08
CA ARG A 305 34.31 -31.15 -20.28
C ARG A 305 34.83 -32.46 -20.88
N ASN A 306 35.99 -32.49 -21.54
CA ASN A 306 36.43 -33.62 -22.36
C ASN A 306 37.74 -34.25 -21.86
N ASP A 307 37.91 -35.56 -22.12
CA ASP A 307 39.00 -36.35 -21.54
C ASP A 307 40.40 -35.95 -22.08
N GLU A 308 40.48 -35.50 -23.35
CA GLU A 308 41.72 -34.97 -23.96
C GLU A 308 42.20 -33.66 -23.31
N GLU A 309 41.25 -32.86 -22.83
CA GLU A 309 41.50 -31.57 -22.16
C GLU A 309 41.77 -31.75 -20.66
N ALA A 310 41.15 -32.75 -20.02
CA ALA A 310 41.45 -33.17 -18.65
C ALA A 310 42.91 -33.64 -18.49
N CYS A 311 43.60 -33.97 -19.59
CA CYS A 311 45.03 -34.26 -19.59
C CYS A 311 45.93 -33.02 -19.42
N ARG A 312 45.39 -31.80 -19.56
CA ARG A 312 46.18 -30.57 -19.43
C ARG A 312 46.22 -30.08 -17.99
N ASN A 313 47.42 -29.81 -17.47
CA ASN A 313 47.58 -29.18 -16.15
C ASN A 313 46.87 -27.83 -16.04
N SER A 314 46.64 -27.14 -17.17
CA SER A 314 45.94 -25.84 -17.22
C SER A 314 44.46 -25.92 -16.84
N THR A 315 43.83 -27.09 -16.88
CA THR A 315 42.40 -27.29 -16.54
C THR A 315 42.21 -27.74 -15.09
N LEU A 316 43.29 -28.16 -14.42
CA LEU A 316 43.26 -28.60 -13.04
C LEU A 316 43.26 -27.40 -12.09
N ARG A 317 42.35 -27.42 -11.12
CA ARG A 317 42.26 -26.43 -10.05
C ARG A 317 42.29 -27.12 -8.71
N THR A 318 42.87 -26.46 -7.71
CA THR A 318 42.89 -26.93 -6.33
C THR A 318 42.59 -25.77 -5.41
N MET A 319 41.75 -26.02 -4.42
CA MET A 319 41.37 -25.08 -3.38
C MET A 319 41.69 -25.70 -2.03
N ASP A 320 42.21 -24.88 -1.14
CA ASP A 320 42.46 -25.22 0.25
C ASP A 320 41.63 -24.29 1.14
N CYS A 321 40.85 -24.86 2.04
CA CYS A 321 39.98 -24.12 2.94
C CYS A 321 40.33 -24.45 4.38
N SER A 322 40.72 -23.46 5.16
CA SER A 322 40.81 -23.56 6.63
C SER A 322 39.47 -23.18 7.26
N VAL A 323 39.27 -23.54 8.53
CA VAL A 323 38.06 -23.16 9.28
C VAL A 323 38.41 -22.19 10.40
N LYS A 324 37.64 -21.12 10.49
CA LYS A 324 37.69 -20.12 11.56
C LYS A 324 36.39 -20.11 12.31
N LEU A 325 36.37 -19.49 13.49
CA LEU A 325 35.13 -19.15 14.18
C LEU A 325 34.76 -17.71 13.84
N ALA A 326 33.49 -17.45 13.60
CA ALA A 326 33.01 -16.12 13.23
C ALA A 326 31.61 -15.86 13.82
N THR A 327 31.26 -14.58 13.88
CA THR A 327 29.94 -14.10 14.29
C THR A 327 29.09 -13.80 13.05
N TYR A 328 27.95 -14.47 12.95
CA TYR A 328 26.96 -14.34 11.90
C TYR A 328 25.89 -13.33 12.31
N ASN A 329 25.74 -12.26 11.53
CA ASN A 329 24.62 -11.33 11.63
C ASN A 329 23.64 -11.67 10.51
N VAL A 330 22.51 -12.28 10.85
CA VAL A 330 21.53 -12.77 9.90
C VAL A 330 20.27 -11.92 9.99
N LYS A 331 19.94 -11.24 8.90
CA LYS A 331 18.65 -10.59 8.71
C LYS A 331 17.72 -11.59 8.02
N MET A 332 16.72 -12.03 8.77
CA MET A 332 15.69 -12.96 8.29
C MET A 332 14.46 -12.18 7.86
N THR A 333 14.01 -12.41 6.64
CA THR A 333 12.75 -11.84 6.11
C THR A 333 11.83 -12.97 5.68
N ASN A 334 10.66 -13.04 6.30
CA ASN A 334 9.54 -13.90 5.91
C ASN A 334 8.56 -13.05 5.11
N GLU A 335 8.33 -13.42 3.85
CA GLU A 335 7.36 -12.75 2.97
C GLU A 335 5.97 -13.38 3.07
N GLU A 336 4.96 -12.67 2.55
CA GLU A 336 3.55 -13.12 2.50
C GLU A 336 3.35 -14.39 1.66
N ASN A 337 4.15 -14.55 0.59
CA ASN A 337 4.12 -15.74 -0.27
C ASN A 337 4.77 -16.98 0.38
N GLY A 338 5.28 -16.88 1.61
CA GLY A 338 5.98 -17.96 2.33
C GLY A 338 7.48 -18.06 2.01
N THR A 339 8.01 -17.22 1.13
CA THR A 339 9.44 -17.15 0.81
C THR A 339 10.22 -16.63 2.00
N ARG A 340 11.40 -17.21 2.21
CA ARG A 340 12.31 -16.84 3.30
C ARG A 340 13.64 -16.38 2.73
N ILE A 341 14.02 -15.16 3.09
CA ILE A 341 15.25 -14.54 2.61
C ILE A 341 16.21 -14.41 3.78
N PHE A 342 17.43 -14.89 3.59
CA PHE A 342 18.52 -14.85 4.56
C PHE A 342 19.61 -13.90 4.07
N ASN A 343 19.68 -12.70 4.64
CA ASN A 343 20.76 -11.76 4.36
C ASN A 343 21.79 -11.83 5.49
N THR A 344 22.96 -12.38 5.18
CA THR A 344 23.96 -12.73 6.19
C THR A 344 25.22 -11.91 6.04
N LYS A 345 25.75 -11.41 7.16
CA LYS A 345 27.04 -10.73 7.24
C LYS A 345 27.91 -11.40 8.31
N VAL A 346 29.02 -11.99 7.87
CA VAL A 346 30.01 -12.64 8.74
C VAL A 346 31.03 -11.60 9.21
N THR A 347 31.33 -11.60 10.50
CA THR A 347 32.26 -10.66 11.16
C THR A 347 33.04 -11.35 12.29
N GLY A 348 34.11 -10.73 12.79
CA GLY A 348 34.78 -11.20 14.02
C GLY A 348 35.48 -12.55 13.87
N GLU A 349 36.07 -12.83 12.69
CA GLU A 349 36.76 -14.09 12.45
C GLU A 349 37.97 -14.28 13.37
N ARG A 350 38.07 -15.46 13.99
CA ARG A 350 39.17 -15.85 14.87
C ARG A 350 39.55 -17.31 14.69
N GLU A 351 40.83 -17.60 14.89
CA GLU A 351 41.31 -18.98 14.96
C GLU A 351 40.80 -19.65 16.24
N PHE A 352 40.38 -20.91 16.12
CA PHE A 352 39.97 -21.73 17.26
C PHE A 352 40.53 -23.16 17.22
N TRP A 353 41.04 -23.58 16.06
CA TRP A 353 41.56 -24.91 15.80
C TRP A 353 42.71 -24.80 14.80
N ASP A 354 43.89 -25.22 15.23
CA ASP A 354 45.11 -25.33 14.44
C ASP A 354 45.99 -26.45 15.02
N ASP A 355 47.25 -26.55 14.59
CA ASP A 355 48.18 -27.57 15.08
C ASP A 355 48.65 -27.31 16.52
N GLU A 356 48.61 -26.06 17.00
CA GLU A 356 48.96 -25.66 18.38
C GLU A 356 47.75 -25.82 19.32
N ASN A 357 46.53 -25.65 18.80
CA ASN A 357 45.25 -25.71 19.49
C ASN A 357 44.36 -26.82 18.88
N PRO A 358 44.70 -28.11 19.12
CA PRO A 358 43.93 -29.23 18.59
C PRO A 358 42.55 -29.35 19.26
N VAL A 359 41.59 -29.94 18.53
CA VAL A 359 40.27 -30.28 19.09
C VAL A 359 40.40 -31.57 19.91
N PRO A 360 40.02 -31.56 21.21
CA PRO A 360 40.06 -32.76 22.03
C PRO A 360 38.92 -33.70 21.66
N LEU A 361 39.19 -35.00 21.74
CA LEU A 361 38.21 -36.05 21.52
C LEU A 361 37.74 -36.69 22.82
N ARG A 362 38.36 -36.43 23.98
CA ARG A 362 37.98 -36.98 25.28
C ARG A 362 37.55 -35.90 26.24
N PHE A 363 36.39 -36.07 26.85
CA PHE A 363 35.86 -35.13 27.85
C PHE A 363 35.72 -35.73 29.25
N TYR A 364 35.98 -37.03 29.43
CA TYR A 364 35.90 -37.73 30.73
C TYR A 364 36.64 -37.00 31.86
N ASP A 365 37.86 -36.56 31.57
CA ASP A 365 38.76 -35.95 32.57
C ASP A 365 38.20 -34.65 33.17
N TYR A 366 37.24 -33.99 32.50
CA TYR A 366 36.59 -32.78 33.03
C TYR A 366 35.48 -33.09 34.04
N PHE A 367 35.00 -34.33 34.06
CA PHE A 367 33.97 -34.81 34.97
C PHE A 367 34.51 -35.87 35.93
N TYR A 368 35.82 -36.11 35.95
CA TYR A 368 36.45 -37.10 36.82
C TYR A 368 37.31 -36.41 37.87
N ASP A 369 36.98 -36.61 39.14
CA ASP A 369 37.81 -36.13 40.23
C ASP A 369 38.83 -37.20 40.63
N ARG A 370 40.11 -36.84 40.50
CA ARG A 370 41.24 -37.74 40.82
C ARG A 370 41.44 -37.93 42.32
N GLU A 371 40.94 -37.01 43.15
CA GLU A 371 41.08 -37.12 44.61
C GLU A 371 40.03 -38.07 45.20
N SER A 372 38.77 -37.93 44.79
CA SER A 372 37.70 -38.85 45.22
C SER A 372 37.62 -40.15 44.41
N GLY A 373 38.23 -40.19 43.22
CA GLY A 373 38.19 -41.33 42.30
C GLY A 373 36.82 -41.55 41.64
N ASN A 374 35.90 -40.59 41.76
CA ASN A 374 34.52 -40.68 41.30
C ASN A 374 34.23 -39.74 40.13
N LEU A 375 33.24 -40.11 39.32
CA LEU A 375 32.60 -39.20 38.37
C LEU A 375 31.81 -38.14 39.13
N MET A 376 32.14 -36.89 38.87
CA MET A 376 31.42 -35.72 39.38
C MET A 376 30.23 -35.43 38.48
N ASP A 377 29.13 -34.99 39.08
CA ASP A 377 27.97 -34.54 38.30
C ASP A 377 28.30 -33.21 37.62
N GLU A 378 29.00 -32.31 38.30
CA GLU A 378 29.48 -31.02 37.79
C GLU A 378 30.93 -31.08 37.29
N ALA A 379 31.28 -30.25 36.30
CA ALA A 379 32.63 -30.24 35.75
C ALA A 379 33.66 -29.59 36.69
N VAL A 380 34.84 -30.21 36.82
CA VAL A 380 35.96 -29.75 37.67
C VAL A 380 36.48 -28.37 37.24
N ASN A 381 36.50 -28.09 35.94
CA ASN A 381 36.89 -26.79 35.38
C ASN A 381 35.90 -26.33 34.29
N GLN A 382 34.87 -25.60 34.71
CA GLN A 382 33.81 -25.15 33.81
C GLN A 382 34.29 -24.15 32.74
N THR A 383 35.23 -23.25 33.06
CA THR A 383 35.70 -22.22 32.13
C THR A 383 36.46 -22.83 30.95
N GLN A 384 37.37 -23.77 31.22
CA GLN A 384 38.10 -24.48 30.17
C GLN A 384 37.16 -25.35 29.34
N LEU A 385 36.24 -26.08 30.00
CA LEU A 385 35.28 -26.93 29.32
C LEU A 385 34.36 -26.13 28.39
N HIS A 386 33.93 -24.92 28.79
CA HIS A 386 33.08 -24.05 27.97
C HIS A 386 33.73 -23.69 26.64
N LYS A 387 35.02 -23.31 26.66
CA LYS A 387 35.79 -23.00 25.43
C LYS A 387 35.97 -24.24 24.55
N LEU A 388 36.33 -25.38 25.16
CA LEU A 388 36.56 -26.62 24.43
C LEU A 388 35.27 -27.17 23.82
N TYR A 389 34.16 -27.06 24.52
CA TYR A 389 32.84 -27.43 24.01
C TYR A 389 32.48 -26.60 22.79
N ALA A 390 32.59 -25.27 22.87
CA ALA A 390 32.33 -24.37 21.75
C ALA A 390 33.18 -24.72 20.52
N ASN A 391 34.47 -24.98 20.72
CA ASN A 391 35.38 -25.38 19.65
C ASN A 391 34.99 -26.74 19.04
N THR A 392 34.58 -27.71 19.88
CA THR A 392 34.19 -29.05 19.43
C THR A 392 32.84 -29.05 18.71
N GLN A 393 31.90 -28.19 19.14
CA GLN A 393 30.64 -27.95 18.45
C GLN A 393 30.87 -27.33 17.06
N ALA A 394 31.73 -26.31 16.98
CA ALA A 394 32.13 -25.72 15.71
C ALA A 394 32.81 -26.73 14.78
N TYR A 395 33.70 -27.58 15.33
CA TYR A 395 34.29 -28.70 14.61
C TYR A 395 33.23 -29.68 14.10
N ALA A 396 32.24 -30.06 14.92
CA ALA A 396 31.18 -30.99 14.52
C ALA A 396 30.34 -30.43 13.35
N ILE A 397 29.97 -29.14 13.39
CA ILE A 397 29.25 -28.47 12.29
C ILE A 397 30.09 -28.48 11.00
N ARG A 398 31.38 -28.12 11.10
CA ARG A 398 32.31 -28.19 9.97
C ARG A 398 32.42 -29.62 9.43
N GLU A 399 32.55 -30.60 10.32
CA GLU A 399 32.78 -31.99 9.94
C GLU A 399 31.57 -32.59 9.23
N ALA A 400 30.33 -32.24 9.64
CA ALA A 400 29.14 -32.60 8.86
C ALA A 400 29.18 -32.04 7.43
N ALA A 401 29.59 -30.78 7.25
CA ALA A 401 29.74 -30.17 5.93
C ALA A 401 30.81 -30.90 5.11
N VAL A 402 31.97 -31.17 5.70
CA VAL A 402 33.09 -31.83 5.02
C VAL A 402 32.75 -33.28 4.66
N GLN A 403 32.06 -34.03 5.51
CA GLN A 403 31.60 -35.39 5.20
C GLN A 403 30.67 -35.46 3.98
N ALA A 404 29.95 -34.39 3.65
CA ALA A 404 29.12 -34.34 2.45
C ALA A 404 29.95 -34.11 1.18
N LEU A 405 31.10 -33.42 1.29
CA LEU A 405 31.98 -33.09 0.17
C LEU A 405 33.01 -34.18 -0.11
N VAL A 406 33.61 -34.77 0.94
CA VAL A 406 34.71 -35.74 0.86
C VAL A 406 34.34 -36.93 -0.03
N GLY A 407 35.32 -37.44 -0.77
CA GLY A 407 35.13 -38.49 -1.77
C GLY A 407 35.56 -38.03 -3.15
N ASP A 408 35.23 -38.81 -4.17
CA ASP A 408 35.55 -38.50 -5.56
C ASP A 408 34.33 -38.68 -6.47
N VAL A 409 34.26 -37.88 -7.53
CA VAL A 409 33.30 -38.04 -8.63
C VAL A 409 34.10 -38.43 -9.86
N ARG A 410 33.73 -39.56 -10.45
CA ARG A 410 34.32 -40.07 -11.69
C ARG A 410 33.37 -39.89 -12.84
N ARG A 411 33.92 -39.66 -14.02
CA ARG A 411 33.19 -39.70 -15.27
C ARG A 411 33.27 -41.12 -15.83
N PHE A 412 32.10 -41.68 -16.11
CA PHE A 412 31.98 -42.92 -16.86
C PHE A 412 31.35 -42.61 -18.22
N SER A 413 31.89 -43.16 -19.30
CA SER A 413 31.28 -43.06 -20.62
C SER A 413 30.58 -44.38 -20.93
N ASP A 414 29.29 -44.31 -21.22
CA ASP A 414 28.49 -45.46 -21.68
C ASP A 414 28.03 -45.23 -23.13
N GLY A 415 28.02 -46.30 -23.94
CA GLY A 415 27.73 -46.27 -25.37
C GLY A 415 28.95 -46.21 -26.31
N GLY A 416 28.73 -46.43 -27.60
CA GLY A 416 29.75 -46.46 -28.66
C GLY A 416 29.49 -45.44 -29.76
N GLY A 417 30.55 -44.81 -30.30
CA GLY A 417 30.44 -43.81 -31.37
C GLY A 417 29.79 -42.50 -30.91
N ASP A 418 28.88 -41.95 -31.71
CA ASP A 418 28.23 -40.65 -31.48
C ASP A 418 27.17 -40.64 -30.35
N THR A 419 26.87 -41.80 -29.76
CA THR A 419 25.89 -41.95 -28.66
C THR A 419 26.52 -41.98 -27.27
N ARG A 420 27.81 -41.62 -27.14
CA ARG A 420 28.50 -41.60 -25.84
C ARG A 420 27.81 -40.63 -24.89
N THR A 421 27.24 -41.18 -23.82
CA THR A 421 26.71 -40.40 -22.71
C THR A 421 27.70 -40.43 -21.56
N ALA A 422 28.08 -39.24 -21.08
CA ALA A 422 28.92 -39.10 -19.90
C ALA A 422 28.02 -39.14 -18.66
N LEU A 423 28.25 -40.12 -17.79
CA LEU A 423 27.59 -40.23 -16.50
C LEU A 423 28.58 -39.88 -15.38
N LEU A 424 28.13 -39.11 -14.39
CA LEU A 424 28.88 -38.88 -13.17
C LEU A 424 28.60 -39.99 -12.15
N TRP A 425 29.66 -40.61 -11.65
CA TRP A 425 29.64 -41.65 -10.64
C TRP A 425 30.27 -41.12 -9.34
N PRO A 426 29.47 -40.74 -8.34
CA PRO A 426 29.98 -40.34 -7.03
C PRO A 426 30.45 -41.55 -6.22
N ASN A 427 31.56 -41.39 -5.51
CA ASN A 427 32.11 -42.37 -4.58
C ASN A 427 32.37 -41.70 -3.23
N MET A 428 31.59 -42.11 -2.22
CA MET A 428 31.62 -41.56 -0.85
C MET A 428 31.29 -40.06 -0.72
N THR A 429 30.77 -39.41 -1.76
CA THR A 429 30.46 -37.98 -1.81
C THR A 429 29.00 -37.72 -2.22
N TYR A 430 28.47 -36.55 -1.87
CA TYR A 430 27.09 -36.13 -2.17
C TYR A 430 27.02 -34.88 -3.06
N VAL A 431 28.12 -34.52 -3.73
CA VAL A 431 28.22 -33.27 -4.52
C VAL A 431 27.50 -33.30 -5.87
N VAL A 432 27.16 -34.48 -6.39
CA VAL A 432 26.44 -34.61 -7.67
C VAL A 432 25.01 -34.13 -7.50
N GLY A 433 24.56 -33.19 -8.34
CA GLY A 433 23.29 -32.48 -8.19
C GLY A 433 23.41 -31.17 -7.41
N SER A 434 24.58 -30.84 -6.83
CA SER A 434 24.72 -29.69 -5.96
C SER A 434 24.91 -28.37 -6.72
N PRO A 435 24.08 -27.34 -6.44
CA PRO A 435 24.29 -25.99 -6.98
C PRO A 435 25.60 -25.33 -6.52
N TYR A 436 26.11 -25.64 -5.32
CA TYR A 436 27.35 -25.06 -4.79
C TYR A 436 28.61 -25.51 -5.54
N ILE A 437 28.56 -26.69 -6.15
CA ILE A 437 29.66 -27.31 -6.89
C ILE A 437 29.50 -27.11 -8.40
N GLY A 438 28.32 -26.67 -8.86
CA GLY A 438 27.99 -26.48 -10.27
C GLY A 438 27.61 -27.77 -11.02
N MET A 439 27.57 -28.91 -10.32
CA MET A 439 27.16 -30.20 -10.89
C MET A 439 25.64 -30.35 -10.85
N THR A 440 24.89 -29.45 -11.48
CA THR A 440 23.41 -29.36 -11.34
C THR A 440 22.65 -30.56 -11.92
N ASP A 441 23.27 -31.30 -12.84
CA ASP A 441 22.70 -32.53 -13.39
C ASP A 441 23.76 -33.65 -13.47
N ARG A 442 23.30 -34.90 -13.56
CA ARG A 442 24.17 -36.10 -13.53
C ARG A 442 24.98 -36.36 -14.80
N PHE A 443 24.77 -35.56 -15.84
CA PHE A 443 25.37 -35.71 -17.17
C PHE A 443 26.34 -34.57 -17.51
N ASN A 444 26.33 -33.49 -16.73
CA ASN A 444 27.19 -32.34 -16.89
C ASN A 444 28.40 -32.44 -15.94
N PRO A 445 29.60 -32.78 -16.45
CA PRO A 445 30.80 -32.86 -15.64
C PRO A 445 31.40 -31.49 -15.29
N GLN A 446 30.76 -30.39 -15.72
CA GLN A 446 31.29 -29.06 -15.45
C GLN A 446 31.21 -28.74 -13.96
N VAL A 447 32.35 -28.34 -13.41
CA VAL A 447 32.47 -27.94 -12.01
C VAL A 447 32.69 -26.44 -11.95
N SER A 448 31.78 -25.75 -11.27
CA SER A 448 31.82 -24.30 -11.08
C SER A 448 32.07 -23.99 -9.61
N LEU A 449 33.31 -24.19 -9.19
CA LEU A 449 33.76 -23.98 -7.82
C LEU A 449 34.53 -22.67 -7.68
N THR A 450 34.12 -21.85 -6.72
CA THR A 450 34.81 -20.61 -6.32
C THR A 450 34.96 -20.61 -4.80
N PRO A 451 35.95 -19.88 -4.23
CA PRO A 451 36.06 -19.76 -2.77
C PRO A 451 34.72 -19.38 -2.13
N GLU A 452 33.99 -18.47 -2.76
CA GLU A 452 32.72 -17.93 -2.28
C GLU A 452 31.63 -19.00 -2.24
N THR A 453 31.55 -19.91 -3.21
CA THR A 453 30.51 -20.96 -3.22
C THR A 453 30.72 -21.99 -2.12
N VAL A 454 31.97 -22.34 -1.80
CA VAL A 454 32.30 -23.28 -0.70
C VAL A 454 32.09 -22.61 0.66
N GLN A 455 32.48 -21.35 0.79
CA GLN A 455 32.23 -20.56 2.01
C GLN A 455 30.73 -20.42 2.27
N LYS A 456 29.96 -20.09 1.22
CA LYS A 456 28.51 -20.00 1.30
C LYS A 456 27.86 -21.32 1.71
N TYR A 457 28.37 -22.45 1.22
CA TYR A 457 27.87 -23.76 1.63
C TYR A 457 27.95 -24.00 3.14
N LEU A 458 29.10 -23.73 3.77
CA LEU A 458 29.23 -23.87 5.24
C LEU A 458 28.37 -22.84 5.98
N GLN A 459 28.33 -21.60 5.51
CA GLN A 459 27.44 -20.57 6.07
C GLN A 459 25.98 -21.02 6.06
N ASP A 460 25.50 -21.58 4.95
CA ASP A 460 24.11 -22.00 4.81
C ASP A 460 23.81 -23.22 5.69
N ILE A 461 24.78 -24.11 5.93
CA ILE A 461 24.66 -25.17 6.96
C ILE A 461 24.57 -24.59 8.37
N VAL A 462 25.43 -23.63 8.70
CA VAL A 462 25.47 -22.96 10.00
C VAL A 462 24.12 -22.29 10.29
N ILE A 463 23.55 -21.57 9.32
CA ILE A 463 22.19 -21.00 9.42
C ILE A 463 21.14 -22.10 9.59
N SER A 464 21.25 -23.18 8.82
CA SER A 464 20.32 -24.31 8.90
C SER A 464 20.31 -25.00 10.26
N THR A 465 21.37 -24.88 11.08
CA THR A 465 21.39 -25.46 12.44
C THR A 465 20.29 -24.91 13.33
N LEU A 466 19.76 -23.71 13.02
CA LEU A 466 18.60 -23.12 13.70
C LEU A 466 17.33 -23.97 13.56
N SER A 467 17.25 -24.84 12.53
CA SER A 467 16.14 -25.76 12.34
C SER A 467 16.28 -27.06 13.17
N LEU A 468 17.40 -27.27 13.85
CA LEU A 468 17.63 -28.48 14.64
C LEU A 468 16.92 -28.39 15.99
N ASN A 469 16.06 -29.38 16.25
CA ASN A 469 15.36 -29.53 17.53
C ASN A 469 15.46 -31.01 18.02
N PRO A 470 16.17 -31.31 19.11
CA PRO A 470 16.13 -32.62 19.71
C PRO A 470 14.90 -32.71 20.63
N LYS A 471 14.09 -33.75 20.40
CA LYS A 471 13.06 -34.29 21.32
C LYS A 471 12.58 -33.29 22.39
N ASN A 472 11.53 -32.53 22.06
CA ASN A 472 10.73 -31.73 22.99
C ASN A 472 11.45 -30.57 23.72
N LYS A 473 12.73 -30.27 23.44
CA LYS A 473 13.44 -29.09 23.95
C LYS A 473 14.30 -28.48 22.85
N PRO A 474 14.11 -27.21 22.48
CA PRO A 474 14.96 -26.61 21.47
C PRO A 474 16.37 -26.47 22.05
N LEU A 475 17.40 -26.99 21.35
CA LEU A 475 18.82 -26.78 21.69
C LEU A 475 19.15 -25.29 21.86
N TRP A 476 18.37 -24.46 21.16
CA TRP A 476 18.69 -23.10 20.77
C TRP A 476 17.65 -22.08 21.26
N THR A 477 16.68 -22.46 22.09
CA THR A 477 15.73 -21.48 22.65
C THR A 477 16.16 -21.06 24.03
N ASN A 478 16.56 -19.80 24.15
CA ASN A 478 16.50 -18.92 25.33
C ASN A 478 17.24 -17.60 24.99
N GLY A 479 17.18 -17.18 23.73
CA GLY A 479 17.75 -15.89 23.31
C GLY A 479 16.97 -14.73 23.92
N PRO A 480 17.58 -13.55 24.03
CA PRO A 480 16.88 -12.35 24.44
C PRO A 480 15.74 -12.03 23.47
N ASP A 481 14.74 -11.30 23.95
CA ASP A 481 13.68 -10.74 23.12
C ASP A 481 14.27 -9.96 21.93
N ILE A 482 13.86 -10.31 20.71
CA ILE A 482 14.39 -9.73 19.48
C ILE A 482 13.41 -8.70 18.91
N PRO A 483 13.85 -7.46 18.61
CA PRO A 483 13.03 -6.50 17.91
C PRO A 483 12.82 -6.97 16.45
N ALA A 484 11.56 -6.95 16.01
CA ALA A 484 11.17 -7.35 14.68
C ALA A 484 10.20 -6.34 14.06
N LEU A 485 10.07 -6.42 12.74
CA LEU A 485 9.12 -5.66 11.96
C LEU A 485 8.15 -6.63 11.29
N GLU A 486 6.92 -6.70 11.80
CA GLU A 486 5.83 -7.46 11.18
C GLU A 486 5.21 -6.68 10.01
N GLY A 487 4.73 -7.42 9.01
CA GLY A 487 3.90 -6.88 7.96
C GLY A 487 2.51 -6.52 8.47
N GLY A 488 1.91 -5.50 7.89
CA GLY A 488 0.63 -4.99 8.35
C GLY A 488 -0.14 -4.21 7.30
N ALA A 489 -1.45 -4.13 7.52
CA ALA A 489 -2.33 -3.24 6.77
C ALA A 489 -1.93 -1.78 7.02
N THR A 490 -1.69 -1.04 5.94
CA THR A 490 -1.17 0.34 5.95
C THR A 490 -2.01 1.20 5.05
N TYR A 491 -2.28 2.42 5.49
CA TYR A 491 -2.96 3.42 4.68
C TYR A 491 -2.03 3.94 3.58
N ILE A 492 -2.53 4.02 2.35
CA ILE A 492 -1.77 4.45 1.18
C ILE A 492 -2.59 5.48 0.40
N PHE A 493 -2.01 6.67 0.23
CA PHE A 493 -2.59 7.76 -0.56
C PHE A 493 -1.90 7.88 -1.92
N ASP A 494 -2.00 6.83 -2.74
CA ASP A 494 -1.32 6.76 -4.05
C ASP A 494 -2.12 7.47 -5.16
N SER A 495 -3.45 7.38 -5.12
CA SER A 495 -4.36 7.94 -6.13
C SER A 495 -4.60 9.44 -5.99
N LYS A 496 -3.54 10.25 -5.85
CA LYS A 496 -3.61 11.71 -5.66
C LYS A 496 -4.40 12.43 -6.76
N LEU A 497 -4.29 11.98 -8.00
CA LEU A 497 -5.03 12.55 -9.13
C LEU A 497 -6.55 12.41 -8.96
N GLN A 498 -7.03 11.28 -8.41
CA GLN A 498 -8.45 11.05 -8.17
C GLN A 498 -9.01 11.96 -7.07
N PHE A 499 -8.13 12.48 -6.19
CA PHE A 499 -8.51 13.45 -5.17
C PHE A 499 -8.50 14.89 -5.73
N PHE A 500 -7.40 15.30 -6.37
CA PHE A 500 -7.21 16.68 -6.80
C PHE A 500 -8.05 17.06 -8.01
N LEU A 501 -8.26 16.14 -8.96
CA LEU A 501 -8.95 16.46 -10.21
C LEU A 501 -10.45 16.79 -9.99
N PRO A 502 -11.24 15.96 -9.29
CA PRO A 502 -12.66 16.26 -9.05
C PRO A 502 -12.85 17.53 -8.21
N TYR A 503 -12.12 17.68 -7.09
CA TYR A 503 -12.20 18.89 -6.28
C TYR A 503 -11.71 20.14 -7.02
N GLY A 504 -10.60 20.05 -7.76
CA GLY A 504 -10.06 21.15 -8.55
C GLY A 504 -11.04 21.62 -9.62
N VAL A 505 -11.64 20.69 -10.38
CA VAL A 505 -12.66 21.01 -11.39
C VAL A 505 -13.89 21.64 -10.74
N CYS A 506 -14.40 21.09 -9.65
CA CYS A 506 -15.56 21.67 -8.94
C CYS A 506 -15.29 23.08 -8.42
N LEU A 507 -14.12 23.32 -7.81
CA LEU A 507 -13.74 24.64 -7.32
C LEU A 507 -13.61 25.67 -8.44
N LEU A 508 -13.02 25.27 -9.58
CA LEU A 508 -12.85 26.14 -10.74
C LEU A 508 -14.19 26.49 -11.36
N VAL A 509 -15.03 25.49 -11.63
CA VAL A 509 -16.34 25.70 -12.24
C VAL A 509 -17.26 26.49 -11.30
N ALA A 510 -17.25 26.21 -10.00
CA ALA A 510 -17.97 26.99 -9.00
C ALA A 510 -17.54 28.46 -9.01
N ALA A 511 -16.23 28.72 -9.02
CA ALA A 511 -15.70 30.09 -9.04
C ALA A 511 -16.18 30.86 -10.28
N LEU A 512 -16.20 30.23 -11.46
CA LEU A 512 -16.74 30.85 -12.68
C LEU A 512 -18.22 31.20 -12.52
N VAL A 513 -19.05 30.27 -12.04
CA VAL A 513 -20.48 30.54 -11.83
C VAL A 513 -20.70 31.63 -10.78
N TYR A 514 -19.88 31.69 -9.73
CA TYR A 514 -19.93 32.74 -8.73
C TYR A 514 -19.59 34.11 -9.30
N ILE A 515 -18.51 34.22 -10.08
CA ILE A 515 -18.13 35.47 -10.75
C ILE A 515 -19.27 35.96 -11.66
N HIS A 516 -19.86 35.06 -12.44
CA HIS A 516 -21.01 35.37 -13.29
C HIS A 516 -22.26 35.77 -12.48
N GLY A 517 -22.54 35.09 -11.37
CA GLY A 517 -23.66 35.39 -10.47
C GLY A 517 -23.49 36.74 -9.79
N ILE A 518 -22.29 37.08 -9.31
CA ILE A 518 -21.96 38.39 -8.71
C ILE A 518 -22.13 39.49 -9.76
N TRP A 519 -21.61 39.27 -10.97
CA TRP A 519 -21.77 40.22 -12.08
C TRP A 519 -23.23 40.41 -12.48
N ALA A 520 -24.03 39.33 -12.50
CA ALA A 520 -25.47 39.39 -12.73
C ALA A 520 -26.21 40.15 -11.62
N MET A 521 -25.85 39.92 -10.36
CA MET A 521 -26.40 40.63 -9.21
C MET A 521 -26.15 42.13 -9.29
N TRP A 522 -24.93 42.55 -9.63
CA TRP A 522 -24.59 43.97 -9.81
C TRP A 522 -25.38 44.62 -10.93
N LYS A 523 -25.60 43.89 -12.04
CA LYS A 523 -26.42 44.39 -13.15
C LYS A 523 -27.92 44.41 -12.85
N ASN A 524 -28.40 43.54 -11.97
CA ASN A 524 -29.79 43.52 -11.52
C ASN A 524 -30.12 44.67 -10.56
N GLY A 525 -29.12 45.32 -9.96
CA GLY A 525 -29.26 46.42 -8.99
C GLY A 525 -29.74 45.98 -7.60
N GLN A 526 -30.39 44.81 -7.49
CA GLN A 526 -30.79 44.17 -6.24
C GLN A 526 -30.60 42.64 -6.33
N PRO A 527 -30.29 41.97 -5.21
CA PRO A 527 -30.22 40.51 -5.17
C PRO A 527 -31.62 39.94 -5.32
N ALA A 528 -31.73 38.95 -6.17
CA ALA A 528 -32.96 38.24 -6.41
C ALA A 528 -32.99 36.94 -5.59
N GLY A 529 -34.16 36.61 -5.04
CA GLY A 529 -34.43 35.34 -4.36
C GLY A 529 -35.22 34.36 -5.24
N LYS A 530 -35.34 33.13 -4.73
CA LYS A 530 -36.07 32.02 -5.35
C LYS A 530 -37.37 31.69 -4.60
N SER A 531 -37.97 32.68 -3.92
CA SER A 531 -39.14 32.47 -3.05
C SER A 531 -40.46 32.60 -3.82
N LEU A 532 -41.47 31.83 -3.41
CA LEU A 532 -42.83 31.93 -3.92
C LEU A 532 -43.35 33.37 -3.86
N LEU A 533 -43.08 34.08 -2.75
CA LEU A 533 -43.49 35.47 -2.56
C LEU A 533 -42.91 36.40 -3.63
N GLN A 534 -41.65 36.19 -4.02
CA GLN A 534 -41.04 37.00 -5.06
C GLN A 534 -41.59 36.69 -6.46
N PHE A 535 -41.92 35.42 -6.74
CA PHE A 535 -42.58 35.07 -7.99
C PHE A 535 -44.03 35.58 -8.02
N ALA A 536 -44.76 35.51 -6.90
CA ALA A 536 -46.12 36.02 -6.78
C ALA A 536 -46.17 37.55 -7.01
N THR A 537 -45.24 38.31 -6.42
CA THR A 537 -45.14 39.76 -6.67
C THR A 537 -44.66 40.07 -8.08
N ALA A 538 -43.84 39.21 -8.69
CA ALA A 538 -43.41 39.41 -10.08
C ALA A 538 -44.55 39.13 -11.07
N VAL A 539 -45.46 38.20 -10.81
CA VAL A 539 -46.50 37.81 -11.77
C VAL A 539 -47.79 38.64 -11.62
N SER A 540 -47.97 39.35 -10.50
CA SER A 540 -49.16 40.18 -10.23
C SER A 540 -49.37 41.34 -11.19
N THR A 541 -48.39 41.69 -12.01
CA THR A 541 -48.47 42.77 -13.01
C THR A 541 -49.13 42.35 -14.33
N SER A 542 -49.31 41.06 -14.61
CA SER A 542 -49.91 40.61 -15.88
C SER A 542 -51.41 40.44 -15.75
N LYS A 543 -52.18 41.27 -16.47
CA LYS A 543 -53.63 41.13 -16.56
C LYS A 543 -54.02 39.96 -17.45
N THR A 544 -53.32 39.76 -18.58
CA THR A 544 -53.52 38.64 -19.49
C THR A 544 -53.37 37.30 -18.77
N LEU A 545 -52.37 37.17 -17.89
CA LEU A 545 -52.19 35.94 -17.12
C LEU A 545 -53.28 35.74 -16.06
N GLN A 546 -53.76 36.82 -15.42
CA GLN A 546 -54.89 36.78 -14.49
C GLN A 546 -56.19 36.37 -15.19
N ASP A 547 -56.48 37.00 -16.33
CA ASP A 547 -57.67 36.75 -17.14
C ASP A 547 -57.67 35.31 -17.65
N THR A 548 -56.54 34.82 -18.17
CA THR A 548 -56.38 33.42 -18.63
C THR A 548 -56.50 32.41 -17.48
N CYS A 549 -56.02 32.74 -16.29
CA CYS A 549 -56.21 31.90 -15.10
C CYS A 549 -57.66 31.90 -14.61
N SER A 550 -58.39 33.00 -14.81
CA SER A 550 -59.78 33.19 -14.37
C SER A 550 -60.80 32.54 -15.29
N SER A 551 -60.49 32.35 -16.59
CA SER A 551 -61.38 31.76 -17.60
C SER A 551 -61.42 30.21 -17.56
N ARG A 552 -61.29 29.60 -16.38
CA ARG A 552 -60.97 28.19 -16.18
C ARG A 552 -62.17 27.26 -16.48
N THR A 553 -62.12 26.54 -17.60
CA THR A 553 -62.81 25.26 -17.82
C THR A 553 -61.76 24.15 -17.96
N GLU A 554 -62.02 22.96 -17.41
CA GLU A 554 -61.04 21.89 -17.21
C GLU A 554 -60.19 21.54 -18.45
N GLY A 555 -58.90 21.26 -18.24
CA GLY A 555 -57.98 20.69 -19.25
C GLY A 555 -57.21 21.69 -20.12
N ASP A 556 -57.91 22.50 -20.92
CA ASP A 556 -57.29 23.26 -22.03
C ASP A 556 -56.49 24.51 -21.58
N ALA A 557 -56.82 25.08 -20.41
CA ALA A 557 -56.20 26.32 -19.95
C ALA A 557 -54.68 26.20 -19.68
N PHE A 558 -54.19 25.03 -19.25
CA PHE A 558 -52.78 24.86 -18.91
C PHE A 558 -51.88 24.76 -20.16
N GLU A 559 -52.38 24.17 -21.25
CA GLU A 559 -51.71 24.17 -22.57
C GLU A 559 -51.61 25.61 -23.11
N ASN A 560 -52.69 26.38 -23.00
CA ASN A 560 -52.73 27.76 -23.47
C ASN A 560 -51.78 28.68 -22.68
N ILE A 561 -51.63 28.47 -21.37
CA ILE A 561 -50.73 29.26 -20.52
C ILE A 561 -49.26 29.01 -20.86
N LYS A 562 -48.88 27.76 -21.20
CA LYS A 562 -47.48 27.38 -21.46
C LYS A 562 -46.82 28.22 -22.56
N GLU A 563 -47.58 28.57 -23.59
CA GLU A 563 -47.06 29.26 -24.77
C GLU A 563 -47.10 30.80 -24.66
N ILE A 564 -47.73 31.36 -23.62
CA ILE A 564 -47.77 32.81 -23.39
C ILE A 564 -46.36 33.35 -23.24
N LYS A 565 -46.00 34.31 -24.09
CA LYS A 565 -44.71 35.01 -24.06
C LYS A 565 -44.75 36.13 -23.02
N LEU A 566 -43.95 35.96 -21.97
CA LEU A 566 -43.80 36.89 -20.87
C LEU A 566 -42.45 37.62 -20.94
N ARG A 567 -42.45 38.89 -20.55
CA ARG A 567 -41.28 39.74 -20.42
C ARG A 567 -41.29 40.43 -19.06
N TYR A 568 -40.12 40.56 -18.45
CA TYR A 568 -39.97 41.27 -17.18
C TYR A 568 -39.62 42.75 -17.42
N GLY A 569 -40.32 43.67 -16.76
CA GLY A 569 -40.13 45.12 -16.89
C GLY A 569 -41.13 45.91 -16.04
N VAL A 570 -41.41 47.16 -16.38
CA VAL A 570 -42.36 48.02 -15.64
C VAL A 570 -43.76 47.90 -16.24
N GLY A 571 -44.69 47.34 -15.46
CA GLY A 571 -46.09 47.17 -15.84
C GLY A 571 -47.03 48.05 -15.01
N ARG A 572 -48.28 48.16 -15.47
CA ARG A 572 -49.36 48.83 -14.72
C ARG A 572 -49.98 47.85 -13.73
N SER A 573 -50.18 48.29 -12.50
CA SER A 573 -50.93 47.59 -11.46
C SER A 573 -51.92 48.59 -10.83
N PHE A 574 -52.84 48.09 -10.02
CA PHE A 574 -53.86 48.91 -9.36
C PHE A 574 -53.68 48.80 -7.85
N ASP A 575 -53.69 49.94 -7.15
CA ASP A 575 -53.74 49.92 -5.69
C ASP A 575 -55.15 49.55 -5.18
N SER A 576 -55.28 49.38 -3.87
CA SER A 576 -56.55 49.07 -3.21
C SER A 576 -57.65 50.12 -3.40
N ALA A 577 -57.29 51.32 -3.87
CA ALA A 577 -58.20 52.41 -4.19
C ALA A 577 -58.51 52.51 -5.70
N GLY A 578 -57.99 51.59 -6.52
CA GLY A 578 -58.18 51.56 -7.97
C GLY A 578 -57.29 52.52 -8.76
N SER A 579 -56.29 53.15 -8.13
CA SER A 579 -55.34 54.03 -8.79
C SER A 579 -54.25 53.25 -9.51
N ILE A 580 -53.83 53.72 -10.69
CA ILE A 580 -52.75 53.10 -11.46
C ILE A 580 -51.41 53.34 -10.75
N ILE A 581 -50.75 52.27 -10.38
CA ILE A 581 -49.38 52.25 -9.87
C ILE A 581 -48.48 51.51 -10.85
N TYR A 582 -47.20 51.92 -10.95
CA TYR A 582 -46.22 51.25 -11.80
C TYR A 582 -45.34 50.33 -10.96
N VAL A 583 -45.33 49.04 -11.31
CA VAL A 583 -44.63 48.00 -10.55
C VAL A 583 -43.79 47.15 -11.51
N THR A 584 -42.63 46.70 -11.06
CA THR A 584 -41.77 45.80 -11.85
C THR A 584 -42.24 44.36 -11.75
N GLY A 585 -42.49 43.70 -12.88
CA GLY A 585 -42.94 42.32 -12.92
C GLY A 585 -42.99 41.74 -14.34
N PHE A 586 -43.49 40.51 -14.45
CA PHE A 586 -43.80 39.83 -15.69
C PHE A 586 -45.14 40.29 -16.25
N GLY A 587 -45.20 40.45 -17.57
CA GLY A 587 -46.42 40.64 -18.34
C GLY A 587 -46.18 40.28 -19.80
N THR A 588 -47.23 40.33 -20.62
CA THR A 588 -47.07 40.15 -22.07
C THR A 588 -46.28 41.31 -22.67
N VAL A 589 -45.82 41.17 -23.92
CA VAL A 589 -44.97 42.17 -24.58
C VAL A 589 -45.64 43.55 -24.64
N ASP A 590 -46.98 43.58 -24.65
CA ASP A 590 -47.78 44.81 -24.73
C ASP A 590 -48.13 45.39 -23.36
N GLU A 591 -47.98 44.62 -22.28
CA GLU A 591 -48.31 45.03 -20.91
C GLU A 591 -47.16 45.73 -20.17
N VAL A 592 -45.93 45.59 -20.69
CA VAL A 592 -44.71 45.90 -19.94
C VAL A 592 -43.73 46.72 -20.76
N ASP A 593 -43.33 47.88 -20.24
CA ASP A 593 -42.28 48.71 -20.83
C ASP A 593 -40.90 48.29 -20.29
N CYS A 594 -39.92 48.22 -21.20
CA CYS A 594 -38.56 47.78 -20.93
C CYS A 594 -37.50 48.87 -21.14
N THR A 595 -37.93 50.08 -21.51
CA THR A 595 -37.05 51.23 -21.76
C THR A 595 -36.78 52.10 -20.52
N LYS A 596 -37.31 51.70 -19.35
CA LYS A 596 -37.15 52.39 -18.06
C LYS A 596 -36.50 51.52 -17.00
#